data_AF-A0A9R1XPI3-F1
#
_entry.id   AF-A0A9R1XPI3-F1
#
_cell.length_a   1.000
_cell.length_b   1.000
_cell.length_c   1.000
_cell.angle_alpha   90.00
_cell.angle_beta   90.00
_cell.angle_gamma   90.00
#
_symmetry.space_group_name_H-M   'P 1'
#
loop_
_entity.id
_entity.type
_entity.pdbx_description
1 polymer ?
#
loop_
_entity_poly.entity_id
_entity_poly.type
_entity_poly.pdbx_seq_one_letter_code
_entity_poly.pdbx_strand_id
1 'polypeptide(L)'
;MLPLFDTPPSPHKPQNPELDRKSSFGSLKPYLPRTWLIFFVLFLQIILLLIARNYHISTAVIIPQHLPEVAAITAVDGGDTECPSGKVFVYNLPHFFNTELLENCHELNPWGSRCDTYSNDGLGRPATKLAGVIPESLTGAWYWTDQFASEIIYHNRMLNYRCRTLDPESATAYYIPLYAGLAVGKYLWTNNYTAEDRDLHCHTMLKWVHDQPYWKKSNGWDHFITMGRITWDFRRSKDDDWGSRCIYLPGMRNITRLLIERNSWDYFDVGVPYPTGFHPTSPSDVETWQEFVRTRTRTTLFCFAGATRGLIKNDFRGLLLNQCYNSSGSCRVVDCGGSKCSNGTSLILESFLGSDFCLQPRGDSFTRRSIFDCMIAGSIPVFFWNRTAYSQYEWFLPGQPESYSVYIDKNDVLNGKSIKGVLESFGKDEVRKMREKVIQYIPRIVYAKPHQGLKGMKDAFDLAVEGVLNRIKDQEREGFKW
;
A
#
# COMPACT_ATOMS: atom_id res chain seq x y z
N MET A 1 4.43 -63.31 -30.58
CA MET A 1 4.80 -63.00 -31.97
C MET A 1 4.02 -61.76 -32.38
N LEU A 2 4.70 -60.74 -32.88
CA LEU A 2 4.20 -59.44 -33.35
C LEU A 2 3.14 -59.58 -34.46
N PRO A 3 2.31 -58.55 -34.71
CA PRO A 3 2.73 -57.46 -35.60
C PRO A 3 2.50 -56.03 -35.07
N LEU A 4 3.42 -55.15 -35.48
CA LEU A 4 3.40 -53.69 -35.39
C LEU A 4 2.33 -53.11 -36.32
N PHE A 5 1.72 -51.98 -35.91
CA PHE A 5 1.10 -51.02 -36.82
C PHE A 5 1.46 -49.59 -36.42
N ASP A 6 1.80 -48.82 -37.45
CA ASP A 6 2.38 -47.50 -37.43
C ASP A 6 1.46 -46.39 -36.90
N THR A 7 2.09 -45.44 -36.21
CA THR A 7 1.51 -44.18 -35.76
C THR A 7 1.35 -43.17 -36.91
N PRO A 8 0.21 -42.46 -37.02
CA PRO A 8 0.04 -41.37 -37.98
C PRO A 8 0.74 -40.06 -37.54
N PRO A 9 1.07 -39.16 -38.49
CA PRO A 9 1.93 -38.01 -38.24
C PRO A 9 1.21 -36.83 -37.55
N SER A 10 2.00 -36.09 -36.76
CA SER A 10 1.64 -34.85 -36.06
C SER A 10 1.20 -33.73 -37.00
N PRO A 11 0.16 -32.93 -36.68
CA PRO A 11 -0.18 -31.73 -37.42
C PRO A 11 0.83 -30.59 -37.17
N HIS A 12 1.09 -29.85 -38.24
CA HIS A 12 2.10 -28.82 -38.41
C HIS A 12 1.92 -27.59 -37.50
N LYS A 13 3.07 -27.08 -37.04
CA LYS A 13 3.28 -25.77 -36.42
C LYS A 13 3.21 -24.68 -37.51
N PRO A 14 2.43 -23.59 -37.38
CA PRO A 14 2.46 -22.52 -38.36
C PRO A 14 3.79 -21.75 -38.29
N GLN A 15 4.42 -21.59 -39.46
CA GLN A 15 5.58 -20.72 -39.67
C GLN A 15 5.14 -19.25 -39.67
N ASN A 16 5.91 -18.40 -38.98
CA ASN A 16 5.80 -16.95 -39.06
C ASN A 16 6.19 -16.49 -40.47
N PRO A 17 5.40 -15.63 -41.14
CA PRO A 17 5.82 -15.00 -42.37
C PRO A 17 6.81 -13.87 -42.08
N GLU A 18 8.06 -14.06 -42.52
CA GLU A 18 9.01 -12.97 -42.77
C GLU A 18 8.44 -12.06 -43.87
N LEU A 19 8.03 -10.86 -43.47
CA LEU A 19 7.60 -9.80 -44.38
C LEU A 19 8.82 -8.96 -44.76
N ASP A 20 9.37 -9.31 -45.93
CA ASP A 20 10.35 -8.55 -46.68
C ASP A 20 9.77 -7.17 -47.06
N ARG A 21 10.14 -6.12 -46.33
CA ARG A 21 9.86 -4.74 -46.71
C ARG A 21 11.12 -4.08 -47.25
N LYS A 22 11.33 -4.24 -48.57
CA LYS A 22 12.17 -3.34 -49.36
C LYS A 22 11.59 -1.93 -49.26
N SER A 23 12.27 -1.05 -48.53
CA SER A 23 12.15 0.40 -48.70
C SER A 23 13.53 0.96 -49.01
N SER A 24 13.70 1.38 -50.25
CA SER A 24 14.80 2.21 -50.72
C SER A 24 14.80 3.55 -49.97
N PHE A 25 15.80 3.77 -49.13
CA PHE A 25 16.33 5.12 -48.89
C PHE A 25 17.84 5.02 -48.88
N GLY A 26 18.44 5.60 -49.91
CA GLY A 26 19.89 5.65 -50.08
C GLY A 26 20.56 6.36 -48.91
N SER A 27 21.78 5.92 -48.65
CA SER A 27 22.77 6.56 -47.79
C SER A 27 22.95 8.03 -48.17
N LEU A 28 22.29 8.93 -47.44
CA LEU A 28 22.62 10.35 -47.40
C LEU A 28 23.54 10.57 -46.19
N LYS A 29 24.85 10.56 -46.43
CA LYS A 29 25.82 11.18 -45.51
C LYS A 29 25.49 12.68 -45.42
N PRO A 30 25.15 13.25 -44.24
CA PRO A 30 25.14 14.69 -44.12
C PRO A 30 26.58 15.14 -43.93
N TYR A 31 27.20 15.62 -45.01
CA TYR A 31 28.33 16.53 -44.89
C TYR A 31 27.79 17.83 -44.28
N LEU A 32 27.76 17.92 -42.94
CA LEU A 32 27.70 19.22 -42.29
C LEU A 32 29.07 19.87 -42.47
N PRO A 33 29.20 20.96 -43.24
CA PRO A 33 30.48 21.65 -43.37
C PRO A 33 30.86 22.19 -41.99
N ARG A 34 32.12 21.97 -41.57
CA ARG A 34 32.71 22.44 -40.30
C ARG A 34 32.41 23.92 -39.97
N THR A 35 32.04 24.72 -40.97
CA THR A 35 31.62 26.12 -40.84
C THR A 35 30.31 26.30 -40.06
N TRP A 36 29.33 25.39 -40.18
CA TRP A 36 28.05 25.51 -39.46
C TRP A 36 28.17 25.28 -37.96
N LEU A 37 29.11 24.43 -37.54
CA LEU A 37 29.40 24.22 -36.12
C LEU A 37 29.97 25.49 -35.47
N ILE A 38 30.81 26.22 -36.21
CA ILE A 38 31.42 27.49 -35.75
C ILE A 38 30.35 28.57 -35.59
N PHE A 39 29.42 28.70 -36.56
CA PHE A 39 28.31 29.65 -36.45
C PHE A 39 27.36 29.32 -35.30
N PHE A 40 27.08 28.03 -35.05
CA PHE A 40 26.27 27.60 -33.91
C PHE A 40 26.91 27.94 -32.57
N VAL A 41 28.22 27.71 -32.42
CA VAL A 41 28.96 28.05 -31.19
C VAL A 41 29.02 29.56 -30.97
N LEU A 42 29.27 30.36 -32.01
CA LEU A 42 29.27 31.82 -31.93
C LEU A 42 27.88 32.37 -31.56
N PHE A 43 26.82 31.79 -32.13
CA PHE A 43 25.44 32.17 -31.80
C PHE A 43 25.10 31.87 -30.33
N LEU A 44 25.53 30.71 -29.81
CA LEU A 44 25.33 30.35 -28.41
C LEU A 44 26.08 31.29 -27.45
N GLN A 45 27.31 31.70 -27.80
CA GLN A 45 28.11 32.65 -27.02
C GLN A 45 27.48 34.05 -27.00
N ILE A 46 26.90 34.51 -28.11
CA ILE A 46 26.17 35.79 -28.17
C ILE A 46 24.93 35.75 -27.28
N ILE A 47 24.17 34.64 -27.28
CA ILE A 47 23.01 34.47 -26.39
C ILE A 47 23.43 34.52 -24.92
N LEU A 48 24.52 33.84 -24.54
CA LEU A 48 25.02 33.85 -23.17
C LEU A 48 25.49 35.25 -22.73
N LEU A 49 26.13 36.01 -23.63
CA LEU A 49 26.51 37.41 -23.37
C LEU A 49 25.30 38.33 -23.21
N LEU A 50 24.24 38.13 -24.00
CA LEU A 50 22.98 38.89 -23.89
C LEU A 50 22.23 38.58 -22.59
N ILE A 51 22.23 37.30 -22.15
CA ILE A 51 21.65 36.90 -20.85
C ILE A 51 22.47 37.48 -19.69
N ALA A 52 23.81 37.41 -19.76
CA ALA A 52 24.69 37.97 -18.73
C ALA A 52 24.55 39.50 -18.60
N ARG A 53 24.28 40.22 -19.71
CA ARG A 53 24.06 41.67 -19.70
C ARG A 53 22.71 42.09 -19.12
N ASN A 54 21.75 41.17 -19.01
CA ASN A 54 20.42 41.43 -18.45
C ASN A 54 20.28 41.09 -16.95
N TYR A 55 21.32 40.56 -16.30
CA TYR A 55 21.36 40.43 -14.84
C TYR A 55 21.92 41.71 -14.21
N HIS A 56 21.09 42.76 -14.14
CA HIS A 56 21.36 43.86 -13.23
C HIS A 56 21.05 43.39 -11.81
N ILE A 57 22.11 43.16 -11.03
CA ILE A 57 22.07 42.85 -9.61
C ILE A 57 21.40 44.01 -8.88
N SER A 58 20.17 43.80 -8.39
CA SER A 58 19.58 44.68 -7.38
C SER A 58 20.09 44.25 -6.02
N THR A 59 21.06 44.98 -5.48
CA THR A 59 21.50 44.83 -4.09
C THR A 59 20.42 45.37 -3.16
N ALA A 60 19.52 44.52 -2.70
CA ALA A 60 18.64 44.81 -1.58
C ALA A 60 19.44 44.63 -0.27
N VAL A 61 19.71 45.75 0.40
CA VAL A 61 20.30 45.83 1.74
C VAL A 61 19.34 45.17 2.73
N ILE A 62 19.75 44.07 3.36
CA ILE A 62 19.02 43.44 4.47
C ILE A 62 19.40 44.18 5.74
N ILE A 63 18.48 45.00 6.25
CA ILE A 63 18.53 45.54 7.60
C ILE A 63 18.11 44.41 8.56
N PRO A 64 18.84 44.13 9.67
CA PRO A 64 18.42 43.13 10.63
C PRO A 64 17.19 43.63 11.39
N GLN A 65 16.02 43.07 11.09
CA GLN A 65 14.86 43.22 11.95
C GLN A 65 14.96 42.22 13.10
N HIS A 66 14.93 42.76 14.33
CA HIS A 66 14.78 42.03 15.57
C HIS A 66 13.64 41.02 15.48
N LEU A 67 13.96 39.73 15.68
CA LEU A 67 12.98 38.69 15.99
C LEU A 67 12.32 39.03 17.34
N PRO A 68 10.98 39.05 17.45
CA PRO A 68 10.34 39.16 18.73
C PRO A 68 10.56 37.85 19.52
N GLU A 69 10.99 38.07 20.75
CA GLU A 69 11.19 37.12 21.83
C GLU A 69 9.99 36.16 21.93
N VAL A 70 10.26 34.86 21.78
CA VAL A 70 9.28 33.80 22.01
C VAL A 70 8.90 33.85 23.48
N ALA A 71 7.72 34.38 23.78
CA ALA A 71 7.14 34.34 25.11
C ALA A 71 7.10 32.87 25.57
N ALA A 72 7.85 32.57 26.62
CA ALA A 72 7.82 31.31 27.31
C ALA A 72 6.38 31.05 27.78
N ILE A 73 5.69 30.13 27.09
CA ILE A 73 4.45 29.56 27.60
C ILE A 73 4.87 28.73 28.80
N THR A 74 4.61 29.28 29.98
CA THR A 74 4.70 28.58 31.26
C THR A 74 4.07 27.20 31.12
N ALA A 75 4.88 26.17 31.36
CA ALA A 75 4.44 24.79 31.49
C ALA A 75 3.33 24.75 32.55
N VAL A 76 2.10 24.63 32.08
CA VAL A 76 1.02 24.10 32.91
C VAL A 76 1.26 22.61 32.94
N ASP A 77 1.57 22.13 34.13
CA ASP A 77 1.69 20.72 34.50
C ASP A 77 0.38 19.99 34.12
N GLY A 78 0.34 19.46 32.89
CA GLY A 78 -0.72 18.62 32.36
C GLY A 78 -0.26 17.16 32.45
N GLY A 79 -0.30 16.60 33.66
CA GLY A 79 0.07 15.20 33.88
C GLY A 79 -0.73 14.25 32.99
N ASP A 80 -0.03 13.27 32.39
CA ASP A 80 -0.41 11.94 31.85
C ASP A 80 -1.80 11.64 31.22
N THR A 81 -2.76 12.57 31.16
CA THR A 81 -4.14 12.30 30.72
C THR A 81 -4.34 12.35 29.21
N GLU A 82 -3.45 13.01 28.45
CA GLU A 82 -3.62 13.20 27.00
C GLU A 82 -3.22 11.97 26.16
N CYS A 83 -2.36 11.12 26.72
CA CYS A 83 -1.77 9.96 26.04
C CYS A 83 -1.88 8.69 26.89
N PRO A 84 -3.10 8.18 27.15
CA PRO A 84 -3.32 7.07 28.08
C PRO A 84 -2.64 5.77 27.66
N SER A 85 -2.42 5.55 26.36
CA SER A 85 -1.66 4.41 25.85
C SER A 85 -0.15 4.59 25.96
N GLY A 86 0.36 5.80 26.19
CA GLY A 86 1.79 6.10 26.28
C GLY A 86 2.30 7.02 25.16
N LYS A 87 3.59 7.33 25.21
CA LYS A 87 4.26 8.22 24.25
C LYS A 87 5.17 7.44 23.31
N VAL A 88 5.35 7.93 22.08
CA VAL A 88 6.23 7.33 21.08
C VAL A 88 7.42 8.25 20.82
N PHE A 89 8.64 7.72 20.93
CA PHE A 89 9.82 8.38 20.40
C PHE A 89 10.08 7.89 18.98
N VAL A 90 10.34 8.82 18.05
CA VAL A 90 10.66 8.49 16.66
C VAL A 90 12.17 8.66 16.48
N TYR A 91 12.87 7.58 16.13
CA TYR A 91 14.30 7.68 15.84
C TYR A 91 14.57 8.60 14.66
N ASN A 92 15.57 9.48 14.81
CA ASN A 92 16.12 10.24 13.70
C ASN A 92 17.14 9.38 12.94
N LEU A 93 16.65 8.52 12.06
CA LEU A 93 17.49 7.65 11.24
C LEU A 93 18.28 8.45 10.19
N PRO A 94 19.52 8.03 9.85
CA PRO A 94 20.24 8.52 8.68
C PRO A 94 19.40 8.44 7.38
N HIS A 95 19.66 9.40 6.48
CA HIS A 95 18.90 9.61 5.23
C HIS A 95 18.74 8.34 4.38
N PHE A 96 19.80 7.53 4.35
CA PHE A 96 19.89 6.23 3.66
C PHE A 96 18.69 5.30 3.93
N PHE A 97 18.09 5.35 5.12
CA PHE A 97 17.03 4.43 5.51
C PHE A 97 15.63 4.83 5.03
N ASN A 98 15.43 6.08 4.62
CA ASN A 98 14.11 6.59 4.27
C ASN A 98 14.14 7.65 3.15
N THR A 99 14.56 8.88 3.44
CA THR A 99 14.40 10.01 2.53
C THR A 99 15.23 9.84 1.25
N GLU A 100 16.43 9.25 1.33
CA GLU A 100 17.25 8.95 0.15
C GLU A 100 16.54 7.99 -0.83
N LEU A 101 15.75 7.03 -0.32
CA LEU A 101 14.93 6.15 -1.16
C LEU A 101 13.86 6.94 -1.92
N LEU A 102 13.28 7.97 -1.30
CA LEU A 102 12.30 8.84 -1.94
C LEU A 102 12.93 9.82 -2.93
N GLU A 103 14.11 10.34 -2.66
CA GLU A 103 14.87 11.15 -3.63
C GLU A 103 15.23 10.33 -4.88
N ASN A 104 15.51 9.04 -4.69
CA ASN A 104 15.80 8.09 -5.75
C ASN A 104 14.58 7.24 -6.15
N CYS A 105 13.36 7.79 -5.99
CA CYS A 105 12.09 7.11 -6.28
C CYS A 105 11.95 6.56 -7.72
N HIS A 106 12.77 7.05 -8.65
CA HIS A 106 12.81 6.59 -10.03
C HIS A 106 13.48 5.22 -10.18
N GLU A 107 14.29 4.79 -9.20
CA GLU A 107 15.00 3.50 -9.20
C GLU A 107 14.26 2.39 -8.44
N LEU A 108 13.19 2.72 -7.71
CA LEU A 108 12.50 1.79 -6.81
C LEU A 108 11.64 0.73 -7.53
N ASN A 109 11.56 0.78 -8.86
CA ASN A 109 10.83 -0.18 -9.66
C ASN A 109 11.49 -0.35 -11.04
N PRO A 110 11.77 -1.59 -11.49
CA PRO A 110 12.37 -1.83 -12.81
C PRO A 110 11.52 -1.42 -14.01
N TRP A 111 10.21 -1.23 -13.85
CA TRP A 111 9.28 -0.92 -14.94
C TRP A 111 8.94 0.56 -15.10
N GLY A 112 9.48 1.44 -14.25
CA GLY A 112 9.30 2.88 -14.37
C GLY A 112 9.31 3.62 -13.04
N SER A 113 9.39 4.95 -13.12
CA SER A 113 9.50 5.81 -11.95
C SER A 113 8.29 5.71 -11.01
N ARG A 114 8.57 5.72 -9.70
CA ARG A 114 7.56 5.68 -8.64
C ARG A 114 7.40 7.03 -7.94
N CYS A 115 8.06 8.08 -8.40
CA CYS A 115 8.00 9.39 -7.75
C CYS A 115 6.58 9.95 -7.64
N ASP A 116 5.79 9.83 -8.70
CA ASP A 116 4.37 10.22 -8.67
C ASP A 116 3.53 9.38 -7.70
N THR A 117 3.89 8.10 -7.58
CA THR A 117 3.22 7.15 -6.70
C THR A 117 3.37 7.55 -5.24
N TYR A 118 4.55 8.07 -4.88
CA TYR A 118 4.90 8.43 -3.51
C TYR A 118 4.78 9.94 -3.21
N SER A 119 4.27 10.73 -4.17
CA SER A 119 3.93 12.14 -3.96
C SER A 119 2.86 12.32 -2.87
N ASN A 120 2.68 13.56 -2.40
CA ASN A 120 1.72 13.90 -1.34
C ASN A 120 1.89 13.00 -0.10
N ASP A 121 3.11 12.89 0.42
CA ASP A 121 3.43 12.11 1.62
C ASP A 121 2.99 10.63 1.54
N GLY A 122 3.09 10.04 0.34
CA GLY A 122 2.72 8.65 0.09
C GLY A 122 1.26 8.44 -0.33
N LEU A 123 0.43 9.50 -0.34
CA LEU A 123 -0.96 9.40 -0.81
C LEU A 123 -1.04 9.24 -2.34
N GLY A 124 -0.03 9.70 -3.08
CA GLY A 124 0.01 9.66 -4.55
C GLY A 124 -0.69 10.85 -5.20
N ARG A 125 -1.02 10.75 -6.49
CA ARG A 125 -1.69 11.82 -7.23
C ARG A 125 -3.18 11.93 -6.85
N PRO A 126 -3.78 13.13 -6.82
CA PRO A 126 -5.23 13.29 -6.64
C PRO A 126 -6.04 12.49 -7.66
N ALA A 127 -7.11 11.85 -7.20
CA ALA A 127 -7.95 10.96 -8.02
C ALA A 127 -9.06 11.73 -8.77
N THR A 128 -8.68 12.74 -9.54
CA THR A 128 -9.62 13.65 -10.23
C THR A 128 -10.61 12.94 -11.16
N LYS A 129 -10.23 11.78 -11.72
CA LYS A 129 -11.11 10.95 -12.57
C LYS A 129 -12.26 10.26 -11.81
N LEU A 130 -12.32 10.37 -10.49
CA LEU A 130 -13.46 9.92 -9.70
C LEU A 130 -14.58 10.98 -9.64
N ALA A 131 -14.35 12.20 -10.14
CA ALA A 131 -15.39 13.23 -10.23
C ALA A 131 -16.63 12.69 -10.97
N GLY A 132 -17.81 12.93 -10.40
CA GLY A 132 -19.09 12.39 -10.90
C GLY A 132 -19.43 10.96 -10.41
N VAL A 133 -18.45 10.22 -9.88
CA VAL A 133 -18.68 8.92 -9.21
C VAL A 133 -18.84 9.10 -7.70
N ILE A 134 -18.05 10.00 -7.11
CA ILE A 134 -18.05 10.32 -5.67
C ILE A 134 -18.70 11.68 -5.41
N PRO A 135 -19.10 11.99 -4.15
CA PRO A 135 -19.56 13.32 -3.78
C PRO A 135 -18.53 14.41 -4.12
N GLU A 136 -18.98 15.52 -4.68
CA GLU A 136 -18.12 16.62 -5.12
C GLU A 136 -17.28 17.19 -3.97
N SER A 137 -17.88 17.32 -2.79
CA SER A 137 -17.23 17.75 -1.54
C SER A 137 -16.07 16.86 -1.11
N LEU A 138 -16.01 15.61 -1.58
CA LEU A 138 -14.97 14.64 -1.21
C LEU A 138 -13.88 14.49 -2.26
N THR A 139 -13.95 15.18 -3.41
CA THR A 139 -12.95 15.04 -4.48
C THR A 139 -11.51 15.31 -4.02
N GLY A 140 -11.32 16.24 -3.07
CA GLY A 140 -10.03 16.57 -2.47
C GLY A 140 -9.50 15.54 -1.44
N ALA A 141 -10.31 14.54 -1.09
CA ALA A 141 -9.98 13.46 -0.16
C ALA A 141 -9.63 12.14 -0.87
N TRP A 142 -9.67 12.09 -2.21
CA TRP A 142 -9.37 10.87 -2.97
C TRP A 142 -8.06 10.93 -3.75
N TYR A 143 -7.29 9.85 -3.70
CA TYR A 143 -5.97 9.75 -4.27
C TYR A 143 -5.73 8.39 -4.94
N TRP A 144 -4.80 8.37 -5.90
CA TRP A 144 -4.27 7.16 -6.52
C TRP A 144 -3.16 6.56 -5.67
N THR A 145 -3.51 6.21 -4.44
CA THR A 145 -2.59 5.69 -3.43
C THR A 145 -2.09 4.33 -3.81
N ASP A 146 -0.83 4.05 -3.51
CA ASP A 146 -0.23 2.75 -3.77
C ASP A 146 -0.35 1.83 -2.57
N GLN A 147 -0.57 0.55 -2.86
CA GLN A 147 -0.77 -0.46 -1.84
C GLN A 147 0.46 -0.67 -0.94
N PHE A 148 1.65 -0.20 -1.35
CA PHE A 148 2.90 -0.33 -0.59
C PHE A 148 3.35 0.97 0.10
N ALA A 149 2.51 2.01 0.13
CA ALA A 149 2.88 3.34 0.65
C ALA A 149 2.84 3.48 2.18
N SER A 150 2.52 2.42 2.93
CA SER A 150 2.30 2.49 4.39
C SER A 150 3.50 3.08 5.14
N GLU A 151 4.74 2.81 4.73
CA GLU A 151 5.94 3.30 5.41
C GLU A 151 6.02 4.83 5.41
N ILE A 152 5.67 5.45 4.28
CA ILE A 152 5.66 6.90 4.11
C ILE A 152 4.51 7.52 4.90
N ILE A 153 3.31 6.93 4.81
CA ILE A 153 2.12 7.41 5.52
C ILE A 153 2.36 7.36 7.03
N TYR A 154 2.83 6.23 7.57
CA TYR A 154 3.10 6.08 8.99
C TYR A 154 4.23 6.98 9.46
N HIS A 155 5.30 7.17 8.69
CA HIS A 155 6.39 8.04 9.11
C HIS A 155 5.93 9.50 9.23
N ASN A 156 5.21 10.03 8.23
CA ASN A 156 4.68 11.40 8.28
C ASN A 156 3.67 11.59 9.42
N ARG A 157 2.79 10.60 9.63
CA ARG A 157 1.85 10.59 10.76
C ARG A 157 2.56 10.51 12.12
N MET A 158 3.60 9.69 12.24
CA MET A 158 4.38 9.56 13.47
C MET A 158 5.09 10.85 13.85
N LEU A 159 5.68 11.55 12.88
CA LEU A 159 6.36 12.81 13.13
C LEU A 159 5.41 13.90 13.69
N ASN A 160 4.11 13.79 13.42
CA ASN A 160 3.08 14.73 13.87
C ASN A 160 2.07 14.11 14.85
N TYR A 161 2.38 12.92 15.38
CA TYR A 161 1.48 12.21 16.26
C TYR A 161 1.36 12.98 17.58
N ARG A 162 0.12 13.18 18.05
CA ARG A 162 -0.16 13.93 19.31
C ARG A 162 0.59 13.40 20.53
N CYS A 163 0.89 12.10 20.55
CA CYS A 163 1.65 11.45 21.63
C CYS A 163 3.11 11.18 21.26
N ARG A 164 3.65 11.86 20.24
CA ARG A 164 5.09 11.86 19.98
C ARG A 164 5.81 12.64 21.07
N THR A 165 6.91 12.10 21.58
CA THR A 165 7.83 12.80 22.48
C THR A 165 9.18 13.05 21.80
N LEU A 166 9.82 14.16 22.16
CA LEU A 166 11.21 14.45 21.80
C LEU A 166 12.21 14.02 22.88
N ASP A 167 11.70 13.72 24.08
CA ASP A 167 12.50 13.15 25.17
C ASP A 167 12.36 11.61 25.15
N PRO A 168 13.41 10.88 24.74
CA PRO A 168 13.35 9.43 24.66
C PRO A 168 13.25 8.72 26.01
N GLU A 169 13.58 9.35 27.15
CA GLU A 169 13.36 8.75 28.48
C GLU A 169 11.87 8.72 28.86
N SER A 170 11.07 9.63 28.30
CA SER A 170 9.62 9.68 28.53
C SER A 170 8.79 8.77 27.62
N ALA A 171 9.45 8.01 26.74
CA ALA A 171 8.80 7.20 25.73
C ALA A 171 8.37 5.83 26.28
N THR A 172 7.19 5.38 25.87
CA THR A 172 6.72 4.00 26.08
C THR A 172 7.19 3.09 24.95
N ALA A 173 7.31 3.62 23.73
CA ALA A 173 7.70 2.86 22.56
C ALA A 173 8.61 3.65 21.62
N TYR A 174 9.43 2.93 20.85
CA TYR A 174 10.40 3.51 19.93
C TYR A 174 10.08 3.10 18.48
N TYR A 175 9.72 4.07 17.66
CA TYR A 175 9.44 3.86 16.24
C TYR A 175 10.72 3.95 15.40
N ILE A 176 10.95 2.93 14.56
CA ILE A 176 12.07 2.86 13.62
C ILE A 176 11.56 3.18 12.20
N PRO A 177 11.80 4.40 11.66
CA PRO A 177 11.27 4.80 10.35
C PRO A 177 12.13 4.30 9.16
N LEU A 178 12.33 2.99 9.06
CA LEU A 178 12.99 2.34 7.91
C LEU A 178 11.95 2.04 6.82
N TYR A 179 12.22 2.44 5.58
CA TYR A 179 11.36 2.12 4.44
C TYR A 179 11.75 0.78 3.80
N ALA A 180 11.63 -0.30 4.58
CA ALA A 180 12.11 -1.64 4.23
C ALA A 180 11.46 -2.18 2.95
N GLY A 181 10.16 -1.94 2.75
CA GLY A 181 9.38 -2.35 1.60
C GLY A 181 9.79 -1.63 0.32
N LEU A 182 10.05 -0.33 0.40
CA LEU A 182 10.62 0.43 -0.72
C LEU A 182 12.04 -0.06 -1.06
N ALA A 183 12.89 -0.22 -0.05
CA ALA A 183 14.26 -0.67 -0.20
C ALA A 183 14.35 -2.05 -0.87
N VAL A 184 13.62 -3.04 -0.37
CA VAL A 184 13.63 -4.39 -0.97
C VAL A 184 12.99 -4.39 -2.36
N GLY A 185 11.96 -3.55 -2.58
CA GLY A 185 11.23 -3.45 -3.84
C GLY A 185 12.12 -3.16 -5.05
N LYS A 186 13.21 -2.41 -4.87
CA LYS A 186 14.22 -2.14 -5.91
C LYS A 186 14.82 -3.41 -6.53
N TYR A 187 14.84 -4.51 -5.77
CA TYR A 187 15.62 -5.71 -6.09
C TYR A 187 14.79 -6.95 -6.48
N LEU A 188 13.47 -6.95 -6.27
CA LEU A 188 12.66 -8.18 -6.30
C LEU A 188 12.48 -8.83 -7.69
N TRP A 189 12.61 -8.08 -8.78
CA TRP A 189 12.20 -8.56 -10.13
C TRP A 189 13.32 -8.56 -11.16
N THR A 190 14.57 -8.48 -10.72
CA THR A 190 15.73 -8.58 -11.61
C THR A 190 16.80 -9.46 -10.98
N ASN A 191 17.45 -10.25 -11.82
CA ASN A 191 18.48 -11.20 -11.40
C ASN A 191 19.87 -10.55 -11.28
N ASN A 192 19.96 -9.22 -11.44
CA ASN A 192 21.23 -8.50 -11.41
C ASN A 192 21.71 -8.16 -9.99
N TYR A 193 20.96 -8.56 -8.95
CA TYR A 193 21.26 -8.21 -7.57
C TYR A 193 21.44 -9.46 -6.70
N THR A 194 22.30 -9.32 -5.71
CA THR A 194 22.66 -10.37 -4.77
C THR A 194 21.66 -10.49 -3.62
N ALA A 195 21.86 -11.47 -2.75
CA ALA A 195 21.14 -11.57 -1.48
C ALA A 195 21.51 -10.41 -0.54
N GLU A 196 22.78 -10.00 -0.56
CA GLU A 196 23.33 -8.91 0.24
C GLU A 196 22.69 -7.56 -0.13
N ASP A 197 22.48 -7.30 -1.42
CA ASP A 197 21.79 -6.09 -1.89
C ASP A 197 20.38 -5.97 -1.30
N ARG A 198 19.64 -7.09 -1.30
CA ARG A 198 18.28 -7.19 -0.76
C ARG A 198 18.21 -6.99 0.76
N ASP A 199 19.29 -7.31 1.46
CA ASP A 199 19.36 -7.26 2.92
C ASP A 199 20.03 -5.98 3.47
N LEU A 200 20.73 -5.22 2.60
CA LEU A 200 21.60 -4.11 2.95
C LEU A 200 20.95 -3.11 3.92
N HIS A 201 19.76 -2.60 3.57
CA HIS A 201 19.09 -1.56 4.37
C HIS A 201 18.71 -2.06 5.76
N CYS A 202 18.13 -3.26 5.85
CA CYS A 202 17.72 -3.83 7.13
C CYS A 202 18.93 -4.20 8.00
N HIS A 203 19.97 -4.80 7.41
CA HIS A 203 21.19 -5.13 8.12
C HIS A 203 21.92 -3.88 8.66
N THR A 204 21.98 -2.81 7.85
CA THR A 204 22.60 -1.55 8.25
C THR A 204 21.78 -0.82 9.31
N MET A 205 20.44 -0.89 9.23
CA MET A 205 19.55 -0.34 10.24
C MET A 205 19.73 -1.05 11.58
N LEU A 206 19.82 -2.39 11.58
CA LEU A 206 20.04 -3.15 12.81
C LEU A 206 21.37 -2.82 13.48
N LYS A 207 22.45 -2.65 12.69
CA LYS A 207 23.73 -2.15 13.21
C LYS A 207 23.57 -0.79 13.87
N TRP A 208 22.91 0.14 13.19
CA TRP A 208 22.69 1.50 13.71
C TRP A 208 21.82 1.52 14.99
N VAL A 209 20.74 0.74 15.02
CA VAL A 209 19.80 0.74 16.17
C VAL A 209 20.41 0.04 17.38
N HIS A 210 21.24 -1.00 17.17
CA HIS A 210 21.95 -1.69 18.24
C HIS A 210 22.87 -0.76 19.06
N ASP A 211 23.38 0.30 18.45
CA ASP A 211 24.23 1.27 19.13
C ASP A 211 23.46 2.26 20.01
N GLN A 212 22.13 2.35 19.84
CA GLN A 212 21.28 3.28 20.56
C GLN A 212 21.10 2.88 22.04
N PRO A 213 21.14 3.83 23.00
CA PRO A 213 20.99 3.52 24.42
C PRO A 213 19.69 2.77 24.75
N TYR A 214 18.57 3.19 24.15
CA TYR A 214 17.24 2.62 24.42
C TYR A 214 17.07 1.22 23.86
N TRP A 215 17.72 0.93 22.72
CA TRP A 215 17.80 -0.45 22.24
C TRP A 215 18.54 -1.35 23.23
N LYS A 216 19.64 -0.89 23.82
CA LYS A 216 20.42 -1.69 24.79
C LYS A 216 19.65 -1.98 26.08
N LYS A 217 18.66 -1.13 26.44
CA LYS A 217 17.79 -1.32 27.62
C LYS A 217 16.78 -2.45 27.41
N SER A 218 16.16 -2.52 26.23
CA SER A 218 15.05 -3.45 25.96
C SER A 218 15.42 -4.62 25.03
N ASN A 219 16.51 -4.53 24.29
CA ASN A 219 16.80 -5.47 23.20
C ASN A 219 15.62 -5.62 22.21
N GLY A 220 14.96 -4.50 21.90
CA GLY A 220 14.00 -4.40 20.80
C GLY A 220 12.54 -4.67 21.14
N TRP A 221 12.18 -5.09 22.36
CA TRP A 221 10.79 -5.51 22.66
C TRP A 221 9.80 -4.33 22.73
N ASP A 222 10.26 -3.14 23.06
CA ASP A 222 9.51 -1.87 23.06
C ASP A 222 9.68 -1.09 21.73
N HIS A 223 10.30 -1.72 20.72
CA HIS A 223 10.49 -1.16 19.39
C HIS A 223 9.41 -1.65 18.43
N PHE A 224 9.09 -0.81 17.46
CA PHE A 224 8.22 -1.19 16.36
C PHE A 224 8.57 -0.47 15.05
N ILE A 225 8.13 -1.10 13.96
CA ILE A 225 8.40 -0.67 12.59
C ILE A 225 7.17 -0.90 11.72
N THR A 226 6.96 -0.03 10.75
CA THR A 226 6.01 -0.26 9.66
C THR A 226 6.77 -0.84 8.47
N MET A 227 6.27 -1.93 7.91
CA MET A 227 6.82 -2.59 6.73
C MET A 227 5.76 -2.56 5.63
N GLY A 228 6.03 -1.81 4.56
CA GLY A 228 5.05 -1.45 3.53
C GLY A 228 4.66 -2.59 2.60
N ARG A 229 5.16 -3.81 2.85
CA ARG A 229 4.96 -4.99 2.02
C ARG A 229 4.45 -6.16 2.84
N ILE A 230 4.07 -7.23 2.16
CA ILE A 230 3.63 -8.47 2.82
C ILE A 230 4.81 -9.12 3.55
N THR A 231 4.54 -9.79 4.67
CA THR A 231 5.57 -10.46 5.50
C THR A 231 6.53 -11.36 4.72
N TRP A 232 6.04 -11.98 3.63
CA TRP A 232 6.80 -12.91 2.81
C TRP A 232 7.94 -12.26 2.01
N ASP A 233 7.86 -10.94 1.76
CA ASP A 233 8.94 -10.18 1.10
C ASP A 233 10.16 -10.01 2.02
N PHE A 234 10.05 -10.40 3.29
CA PHE A 234 11.07 -10.20 4.32
C PHE A 234 11.49 -11.49 5.06
N ARG A 235 11.06 -12.66 4.56
CA ARG A 235 11.29 -13.99 5.16
C ARG A 235 12.02 -14.94 4.21
N ARG A 236 12.99 -14.42 3.48
CA ARG A 236 13.88 -15.22 2.62
C ARG A 236 14.70 -16.20 3.46
N SER A 237 14.70 -17.49 3.09
CA SER A 237 15.43 -18.54 3.82
C SER A 237 16.77 -18.90 3.18
N LYS A 238 16.83 -18.94 1.84
CA LYS A 238 18.05 -19.20 1.05
C LYS A 238 18.35 -18.03 0.11
N ASP A 239 19.58 -17.92 -0.38
CA ASP A 239 20.01 -16.79 -1.22
C ASP A 239 19.31 -16.73 -2.58
N ASP A 240 18.88 -17.86 -3.11
CA ASP A 240 18.09 -17.99 -4.34
C ASP A 240 16.58 -17.74 -4.15
N ASP A 241 16.09 -17.73 -2.90
CA ASP A 241 14.67 -17.50 -2.61
C ASP A 241 14.26 -16.04 -2.80
N TRP A 242 12.94 -15.82 -2.91
CA TRP A 242 12.31 -14.50 -2.99
C TRP A 242 12.52 -13.65 -1.73
N GLY A 243 12.62 -12.32 -1.92
CA GLY A 243 12.57 -11.35 -0.82
C GLY A 243 13.92 -11.02 -0.18
N SER A 244 13.86 -10.34 0.97
CA SER A 244 14.98 -10.12 1.89
C SER A 244 14.88 -11.08 3.08
N ARG A 245 15.96 -11.23 3.85
CA ARG A 245 15.96 -12.00 5.10
C ARG A 245 15.63 -11.15 6.35
N CYS A 246 15.21 -9.90 6.16
CA CYS A 246 15.13 -8.89 7.21
C CYS A 246 14.48 -9.40 8.50
N ILE A 247 13.28 -9.99 8.44
CA ILE A 247 12.58 -10.49 9.64
C ILE A 247 13.30 -11.66 10.31
N TYR A 248 14.07 -12.45 9.55
CA TYR A 248 14.88 -13.55 10.10
C TYR A 248 16.22 -13.10 10.68
N LEU A 249 16.60 -11.84 10.56
CA LEU A 249 17.77 -11.32 11.28
C LEU A 249 17.50 -11.32 12.79
N PRO A 250 18.45 -11.76 13.64
CA PRO A 250 18.23 -11.88 15.08
C PRO A 250 17.68 -10.62 15.76
N GLY A 251 18.14 -9.43 15.34
CA GLY A 251 17.67 -8.15 15.88
C GLY A 251 16.19 -7.84 15.58
N MET A 252 15.59 -8.44 14.56
CA MET A 252 14.18 -8.19 14.24
C MET A 252 13.20 -9.01 15.08
N ARG A 253 13.67 -10.02 15.83
CA ARG A 253 12.81 -11.02 16.50
C ARG A 253 11.83 -10.42 17.50
N ASN A 254 12.27 -9.41 18.26
CA ASN A 254 11.48 -8.81 19.35
C ASN A 254 10.72 -7.55 18.94
N ILE A 255 10.95 -7.04 17.73
CA ILE A 255 10.34 -5.79 17.26
C ILE A 255 8.91 -6.10 16.81
N THR A 256 7.94 -5.28 17.23
CA THR A 256 6.58 -5.35 16.67
C THR A 256 6.57 -4.80 15.24
N ARG A 257 6.01 -5.54 14.28
CA ARG A 257 6.06 -5.23 12.85
C ARG A 257 4.66 -5.01 12.32
N LEU A 258 4.35 -3.78 11.90
CA LEU A 258 3.10 -3.44 11.25
C LEU A 258 3.21 -3.72 9.75
N LEU A 259 2.46 -4.70 9.24
CA LEU A 259 2.56 -5.17 7.85
C LEU A 259 1.20 -5.16 7.18
N ILE A 260 1.16 -4.93 5.87
CA ILE A 260 -0.09 -5.05 5.08
C ILE A 260 -0.60 -6.51 4.99
N GLU A 261 0.26 -7.49 5.22
CA GLU A 261 -0.12 -8.90 5.45
C GLU A 261 0.81 -9.50 6.51
N ARG A 262 0.24 -10.05 7.59
CA ARG A 262 1.00 -10.68 8.69
C ARG A 262 1.21 -12.17 8.50
N ASN A 263 2.27 -12.68 9.10
CA ASN A 263 2.36 -14.11 9.40
C ASN A 263 1.53 -14.39 10.66
N SER A 264 0.36 -15.02 10.53
CA SER A 264 -0.55 -15.26 11.69
C SER A 264 0.02 -16.16 12.80
N TRP A 265 1.21 -16.74 12.60
CA TRP A 265 1.94 -17.59 13.55
C TRP A 265 3.08 -16.83 14.23
N ASP A 266 3.34 -15.59 13.83
CA ASP A 266 4.36 -14.75 14.42
C ASP A 266 3.68 -13.66 15.24
N TYR A 267 3.79 -13.76 16.56
CA TYR A 267 3.14 -12.87 17.51
C TYR A 267 3.48 -11.38 17.27
N PHE A 268 4.71 -11.11 16.82
CA PHE A 268 5.21 -9.77 16.59
C PHE A 268 4.74 -9.17 15.25
N ASP A 269 4.20 -9.98 14.32
CA ASP A 269 3.55 -9.44 13.12
C ASP A 269 2.13 -8.98 13.44
N VAL A 270 1.81 -7.74 13.07
CA VAL A 270 0.48 -7.16 13.15
C VAL A 270 0.03 -6.79 11.74
N GLY A 271 -1.12 -7.31 11.32
CA GLY A 271 -1.71 -6.95 10.03
C GLY A 271 -2.44 -5.62 10.13
N VAL A 272 -2.02 -4.64 9.33
CA VAL A 272 -2.67 -3.32 9.19
C VAL A 272 -3.36 -3.20 7.84
N PRO A 273 -4.45 -2.42 7.71
CA PRO A 273 -5.15 -2.25 6.45
C PRO A 273 -4.22 -1.75 5.35
N TYR A 274 -4.38 -2.29 4.14
CA TYR A 274 -3.69 -1.74 2.98
C TYR A 274 -4.09 -0.27 2.79
N PRO A 275 -3.16 0.61 2.38
CA PRO A 275 -3.51 1.95 1.92
C PRO A 275 -4.52 1.87 0.76
N THR A 276 -5.63 2.57 0.91
CA THR A 276 -6.70 2.68 -0.09
C THR A 276 -6.73 4.11 -0.65
N GLY A 277 -7.65 4.42 -1.55
CA GLY A 277 -7.70 5.73 -2.20
C GLY A 277 -8.40 6.84 -1.41
N PHE A 278 -9.09 6.52 -0.30
CA PHE A 278 -9.86 7.50 0.47
C PHE A 278 -9.09 7.98 1.71
N HIS A 279 -8.76 9.26 1.74
CA HIS A 279 -7.99 9.93 2.77
C HIS A 279 -8.74 11.15 3.31
N PRO A 280 -9.67 10.95 4.27
CA PRO A 280 -10.50 12.03 4.81
C PRO A 280 -9.64 13.13 5.45
N THR A 281 -10.11 14.36 5.34
CA THR A 281 -9.52 15.56 5.97
C THR A 281 -10.20 15.95 7.27
N SER A 282 -11.42 15.48 7.47
CA SER A 282 -12.24 15.77 8.64
C SER A 282 -13.12 14.56 9.01
N PRO A 283 -13.62 14.48 10.25
CA PRO A 283 -14.69 13.53 10.60
C PRO A 283 -15.92 13.66 9.69
N SER A 284 -16.26 14.88 9.27
CA SER A 284 -17.40 15.13 8.37
C SER A 284 -17.19 14.52 6.98
N ASP A 285 -15.95 14.41 6.50
CA ASP A 285 -15.65 13.72 5.24
C ASP A 285 -15.99 12.23 5.35
N VAL A 286 -15.67 11.61 6.50
CA VAL A 286 -16.01 10.21 6.78
C VAL A 286 -17.51 10.03 6.86
N GLU A 287 -18.21 10.89 7.60
CA GLU A 287 -19.68 10.85 7.73
C GLU A 287 -20.37 11.03 6.39
N THR A 288 -19.90 11.98 5.57
CA THR A 288 -20.40 12.22 4.21
C THR A 288 -20.19 10.99 3.33
N TRP A 289 -19.02 10.38 3.39
CA TRP A 289 -18.74 9.16 2.63
C TRP A 289 -19.61 7.98 3.10
N GLN A 290 -19.72 7.78 4.41
CA GLN A 290 -20.57 6.74 5.01
C GLN A 290 -22.02 6.90 4.56
N GLU A 291 -22.56 8.12 4.57
CA GLU A 291 -23.93 8.36 4.15
C GLU A 291 -24.13 8.16 2.65
N PHE A 292 -23.17 8.61 1.83
CA PHE A 292 -23.15 8.35 0.40
C PHE A 292 -23.18 6.85 0.10
N VAL A 293 -22.32 6.05 0.74
CA VAL A 293 -22.31 4.59 0.52
C VAL A 293 -23.44 3.86 1.22
N ARG A 294 -24.13 4.45 2.22
CA ARG A 294 -25.31 3.88 2.88
C ARG A 294 -26.55 3.99 2.02
N THR A 295 -26.78 5.18 1.46
CA THR A 295 -27.96 5.50 0.63
C THR A 295 -27.85 5.07 -0.82
N ARG A 296 -26.65 4.66 -1.26
CA ARG A 296 -26.41 4.19 -2.63
C ARG A 296 -27.33 3.02 -3.00
N THR A 297 -28.11 3.18 -4.06
CA THR A 297 -28.86 2.09 -4.70
C THR A 297 -27.89 1.10 -5.36
N ARG A 298 -28.07 -0.19 -5.07
CA ARG A 298 -27.30 -1.29 -5.65
C ARG A 298 -28.22 -2.14 -6.52
N THR A 299 -27.78 -2.40 -7.76
CA THR A 299 -28.57 -3.13 -8.76
C THR A 299 -27.94 -4.48 -9.12
N THR A 300 -26.77 -4.78 -8.57
CA THR A 300 -26.01 -5.99 -8.87
C THR A 300 -25.81 -6.78 -7.57
N LEU A 301 -26.08 -8.09 -7.60
CA LEU A 301 -25.91 -8.92 -6.41
C LEU A 301 -24.44 -9.01 -6.01
N PHE A 302 -23.56 -9.31 -6.96
CA PHE A 302 -22.12 -9.42 -6.65
C PHE A 302 -21.23 -8.95 -7.79
N CYS A 303 -19.97 -8.68 -7.48
CA CYS A 303 -18.98 -8.36 -8.52
C CYS A 303 -17.65 -9.04 -8.29
N PHE A 304 -16.86 -9.13 -9.36
CA PHE A 304 -15.47 -9.52 -9.28
C PHE A 304 -14.58 -8.59 -10.10
N ALA A 305 -13.65 -7.93 -9.41
CA ALA A 305 -12.54 -7.22 -10.04
C ALA A 305 -11.27 -8.09 -9.96
N GLY A 306 -10.82 -8.58 -11.11
CA GLY A 306 -9.67 -9.47 -11.18
C GLY A 306 -9.40 -10.00 -12.59
N ALA A 307 -8.28 -10.71 -12.71
CA ALA A 307 -7.88 -11.40 -13.94
C ALA A 307 -7.26 -12.76 -13.59
N THR A 308 -7.28 -13.67 -14.56
CA THR A 308 -6.58 -14.95 -14.47
C THR A 308 -5.08 -14.75 -14.42
N ARG A 309 -4.40 -15.56 -13.62
CA ARG A 309 -2.94 -15.69 -13.63
C ARG A 309 -2.57 -16.72 -14.69
N GLY A 310 -2.22 -16.25 -15.89
CA GLY A 310 -2.03 -17.11 -17.08
C GLY A 310 -1.05 -18.28 -16.91
N LEU A 311 -0.12 -18.19 -15.95
CA LEU A 311 0.85 -19.25 -15.63
C LEU A 311 0.33 -20.31 -14.64
N ILE A 312 -0.80 -20.06 -13.96
CA ILE A 312 -1.35 -20.95 -12.93
C ILE A 312 -2.42 -21.84 -13.56
N LYS A 313 -2.13 -23.14 -13.65
CA LYS A 313 -3.12 -24.15 -14.01
C LYS A 313 -4.25 -24.15 -12.97
N ASN A 314 -5.50 -24.23 -13.44
CA ASN A 314 -6.70 -24.23 -12.60
C ASN A 314 -6.77 -23.02 -11.65
N ASP A 315 -6.40 -21.83 -12.13
CA ASP A 315 -6.48 -20.61 -11.30
C ASP A 315 -7.91 -20.39 -10.80
N PHE A 316 -8.05 -20.31 -9.48
CA PHE A 316 -9.30 -20.05 -8.81
C PHE A 316 -9.96 -18.75 -9.31
N ARG A 317 -9.18 -17.73 -9.70
CA ARG A 317 -9.74 -16.50 -10.29
C ARG A 317 -10.45 -16.75 -11.62
N GLY A 318 -9.96 -17.70 -12.43
CA GLY A 318 -10.63 -18.12 -13.66
C GLY A 318 -11.98 -18.79 -13.38
N LEU A 319 -12.04 -19.61 -12.33
CA LEU A 319 -13.31 -20.19 -11.87
C LEU A 319 -14.30 -19.12 -11.42
N LEU A 320 -13.86 -18.11 -10.66
CA LEU A 320 -14.72 -17.00 -10.25
C LEU A 320 -15.22 -16.17 -11.43
N LEU A 321 -14.35 -15.88 -12.41
CA LEU A 321 -14.74 -15.20 -13.65
C LEU A 321 -15.80 -15.99 -14.39
N ASN A 322 -15.61 -17.30 -14.57
CA ASN A 322 -16.57 -18.17 -15.25
C ASN A 322 -17.93 -18.20 -14.54
N GLN A 323 -17.97 -18.35 -13.20
CA GLN A 323 -19.23 -18.28 -12.45
C GLN A 323 -19.92 -16.91 -12.58
N CYS A 324 -19.14 -15.82 -12.58
CA CYS A 324 -19.68 -14.48 -12.74
C CYS A 324 -20.25 -14.24 -14.13
N TYR A 325 -19.54 -14.64 -15.21
CA TYR A 325 -20.05 -14.56 -16.58
C TYR A 325 -21.33 -15.38 -16.78
N ASN A 326 -21.38 -16.59 -16.20
CA ASN A 326 -22.56 -17.45 -16.23
C ASN A 326 -23.73 -16.93 -15.38
N SER A 327 -23.49 -15.96 -14.50
CA SER A 327 -24.49 -15.29 -13.65
C SER A 327 -24.89 -13.93 -14.22
N SER A 328 -25.11 -13.87 -15.53
CA SER A 328 -25.48 -12.65 -16.25
C SER A 328 -26.69 -11.95 -15.60
N GLY A 329 -26.59 -10.63 -15.42
CA GLY A 329 -27.58 -9.81 -14.72
C GLY A 329 -27.43 -9.79 -13.19
N SER A 330 -26.84 -10.82 -12.58
CA SER A 330 -26.57 -10.86 -11.13
C SER A 330 -25.13 -10.48 -10.78
N CYS A 331 -24.18 -10.72 -11.69
CA CYS A 331 -22.76 -10.46 -11.46
C CYS A 331 -22.14 -9.43 -12.41
N ARG A 332 -21.31 -8.52 -11.89
CA ARG A 332 -20.50 -7.57 -12.67
C ARG A 332 -19.02 -7.91 -12.63
N VAL A 333 -18.39 -8.09 -13.79
CA VAL A 333 -16.95 -8.30 -13.92
C VAL A 333 -16.23 -6.99 -14.24
N VAL A 334 -15.13 -6.72 -13.55
CA VAL A 334 -14.08 -5.81 -14.02
C VAL A 334 -12.87 -6.66 -14.35
N ASP A 335 -12.65 -6.90 -15.65
CA ASP A 335 -11.50 -7.66 -16.12
C ASP A 335 -10.24 -6.81 -15.95
N CYS A 336 -9.40 -7.22 -15.00
CA CYS A 336 -8.15 -6.56 -14.69
C CYS A 336 -6.98 -7.00 -15.57
N GLY A 337 -7.24 -7.69 -16.69
CA GLY A 337 -6.24 -7.97 -17.71
C GLY A 337 -5.71 -6.66 -18.30
N GLY A 338 -4.39 -6.48 -18.30
CA GLY A 338 -3.75 -5.25 -18.77
C GLY A 338 -3.86 -4.09 -17.78
N SER A 339 -4.27 -2.91 -18.26
CA SER A 339 -4.22 -1.64 -17.49
C SER A 339 -5.56 -1.15 -16.92
N LYS A 340 -6.67 -1.88 -17.12
CA LYS A 340 -8.02 -1.44 -16.71
C LYS A 340 -8.17 -1.24 -15.19
N CYS A 341 -7.41 -2.01 -14.42
CA CYS A 341 -7.38 -1.94 -12.96
C CYS A 341 -6.16 -1.19 -12.41
N SER A 342 -5.36 -0.58 -13.29
CA SER A 342 -4.31 0.33 -12.87
C SER A 342 -4.91 1.63 -12.36
N ASN A 343 -4.13 2.38 -11.58
CA ASN A 343 -4.51 3.72 -11.12
C ASN A 343 -4.96 4.60 -12.30
N GLY A 344 -5.99 5.43 -12.07
CA GLY A 344 -6.53 6.33 -13.08
C GLY A 344 -7.84 5.86 -13.74
N THR A 345 -8.55 4.89 -13.16
CA THR A 345 -9.88 4.46 -13.59
C THR A 345 -10.86 4.39 -12.41
N SER A 346 -12.13 4.72 -12.64
CA SER A 346 -13.21 4.61 -11.65
C SER A 346 -13.89 3.23 -11.63
N LEU A 347 -13.57 2.36 -12.60
CA LEU A 347 -14.31 1.13 -12.90
C LEU A 347 -14.45 0.19 -11.71
N ILE A 348 -13.38 0.03 -10.91
CA ILE A 348 -13.39 -0.82 -9.72
C ILE A 348 -14.32 -0.23 -8.66
N LEU A 349 -14.16 1.07 -8.36
CA LEU A 349 -14.96 1.76 -7.36
C LEU A 349 -16.45 1.75 -7.74
N GLU A 350 -16.78 2.08 -8.98
CA GLU A 350 -18.16 2.02 -9.48
C GLU A 350 -18.77 0.62 -9.37
N SER A 351 -17.99 -0.41 -9.68
CA SER A 351 -18.46 -1.79 -9.58
C SER A 351 -18.72 -2.19 -8.14
N PHE A 352 -17.84 -1.82 -7.20
CA PHE A 352 -18.09 -2.04 -5.78
C PHE A 352 -19.24 -1.19 -5.24
N LEU A 353 -19.40 0.06 -5.66
CA LEU A 353 -20.52 0.92 -5.25
C LEU A 353 -21.88 0.39 -5.74
N GLY A 354 -21.90 -0.34 -6.86
CA GLY A 354 -23.12 -0.89 -7.46
C GLY A 354 -23.50 -2.30 -7.00
N SER A 355 -22.64 -3.00 -6.24
CA SER A 355 -22.80 -4.42 -5.92
C SER A 355 -22.95 -4.72 -4.43
N ASP A 356 -23.93 -5.54 -4.03
CA ASP A 356 -24.12 -5.90 -2.60
C ASP A 356 -22.89 -6.64 -2.04
N PHE A 357 -22.37 -7.59 -2.81
CA PHE A 357 -21.20 -8.40 -2.44
C PHE A 357 -20.02 -8.21 -3.41
N CYS A 358 -18.80 -8.42 -2.93
CA CYS A 358 -17.60 -8.39 -3.76
C CYS A 358 -16.75 -9.65 -3.54
N LEU A 359 -16.35 -10.33 -4.61
CA LEU A 359 -15.54 -11.54 -4.48
C LEU A 359 -14.07 -11.20 -4.19
N GLN A 360 -13.54 -11.68 -3.07
CA GLN A 360 -12.19 -11.41 -2.59
C GLN A 360 -11.36 -12.70 -2.48
N PRO A 361 -10.95 -13.30 -3.61
CA PRO A 361 -9.97 -14.39 -3.60
C PRO A 361 -8.60 -13.88 -3.18
N ARG A 362 -7.72 -14.81 -2.82
CA ARG A 362 -6.32 -14.53 -2.49
C ARG A 362 -5.58 -13.74 -3.58
N GLY A 363 -4.61 -12.94 -3.13
CA GLY A 363 -3.61 -12.26 -3.96
C GLY A 363 -2.58 -13.23 -4.54
N ASP A 364 -1.35 -12.73 -4.68
CA ASP A 364 -0.16 -13.59 -4.80
C ASP A 364 0.10 -14.32 -3.48
N SER A 365 -0.24 -13.67 -2.36
CA SER A 365 -0.34 -14.22 -1.01
C SER A 365 -1.81 -14.32 -0.55
N PHE A 366 -2.09 -14.33 0.77
CA PHE A 366 -3.44 -14.58 1.28
C PHE A 366 -4.38 -13.37 1.19
N THR A 367 -3.84 -12.16 1.11
CA THR A 367 -4.61 -10.91 1.18
C THR A 367 -4.42 -10.03 -0.05
N ARG A 368 -5.18 -8.94 -0.15
CA ARG A 368 -5.11 -7.94 -1.24
C ARG A 368 -5.73 -6.62 -0.80
N ARG A 369 -5.21 -5.50 -1.30
CA ARG A 369 -5.78 -4.15 -1.09
C ARG A 369 -7.28 -4.07 -1.37
N SER A 370 -7.72 -4.76 -2.42
CA SER A 370 -9.11 -4.73 -2.90
C SER A 370 -10.16 -5.14 -1.86
N ILE A 371 -9.78 -5.84 -0.79
CA ILE A 371 -10.66 -6.14 0.34
C ILE A 371 -11.14 -4.83 0.96
N PHE A 372 -10.20 -3.93 1.23
CA PHE A 372 -10.47 -2.63 1.84
C PHE A 372 -11.13 -1.67 0.86
N ASP A 373 -10.74 -1.66 -0.43
CA ASP A 373 -11.45 -0.84 -1.44
C ASP A 373 -12.93 -1.26 -1.57
N CYS A 374 -13.21 -2.56 -1.47
CA CYS A 374 -14.59 -3.07 -1.45
C CYS A 374 -15.36 -2.62 -0.21
N MET A 375 -14.76 -2.75 0.97
CA MET A 375 -15.39 -2.33 2.23
C MET A 375 -15.65 -0.82 2.26
N ILE A 376 -14.71 -0.01 1.78
CA ILE A 376 -14.88 1.46 1.68
C ILE A 376 -16.05 1.80 0.77
N ALA A 377 -16.25 1.06 -0.33
CA ALA A 377 -17.40 1.23 -1.20
C ALA A 377 -18.72 0.70 -0.60
N GLY A 378 -18.73 0.19 0.64
CA GLY A 378 -19.90 -0.36 1.32
C GLY A 378 -20.38 -1.71 0.78
N SER A 379 -19.55 -2.41 0.00
CA SER A 379 -19.84 -3.75 -0.49
C SER A 379 -19.33 -4.81 0.50
N ILE A 380 -20.04 -5.92 0.62
CA ILE A 380 -19.75 -6.97 1.60
C ILE A 380 -18.71 -7.94 1.02
N PRO A 381 -17.52 -8.09 1.64
CA PRO A 381 -16.51 -9.01 1.14
C PRO A 381 -16.93 -10.47 1.25
N VAL A 382 -16.72 -11.21 0.16
CA VAL A 382 -16.86 -12.67 0.09
C VAL A 382 -15.47 -13.30 0.06
N PHE A 383 -15.11 -13.99 1.13
CA PHE A 383 -13.81 -14.62 1.31
C PHE A 383 -13.86 -16.12 0.99
N PHE A 384 -12.73 -16.64 0.50
CA PHE A 384 -12.59 -18.06 0.13
C PHE A 384 -11.48 -18.81 0.90
N TRP A 385 -10.71 -18.07 1.69
CA TRP A 385 -9.74 -18.59 2.65
C TRP A 385 -9.96 -17.90 3.99
N ASN A 386 -10.07 -18.67 5.07
CA ASN A 386 -10.23 -18.12 6.42
C ASN A 386 -9.09 -17.14 6.76
N ARG A 387 -7.86 -17.49 6.36
CA ARG A 387 -6.65 -16.65 6.55
C ARG A 387 -6.70 -15.29 5.83
N THR A 388 -7.56 -15.07 4.84
CA THR A 388 -7.59 -13.79 4.11
C THR A 388 -7.94 -12.59 5.00
N ALA A 389 -8.72 -12.79 6.07
CA ALA A 389 -9.13 -11.69 6.95
C ALA A 389 -9.13 -12.06 8.43
N TYR A 390 -9.69 -13.21 8.79
CA TYR A 390 -10.08 -13.51 10.19
C TYR A 390 -8.91 -13.75 11.13
N SER A 391 -7.70 -13.94 10.60
CA SER A 391 -6.45 -14.03 11.35
C SER A 391 -5.40 -13.04 10.86
N GLN A 392 -5.82 -11.93 10.25
CA GLN A 392 -4.92 -10.91 9.70
C GLN A 392 -5.07 -9.56 10.41
N TYR A 393 -6.29 -9.04 10.53
CA TYR A 393 -6.55 -7.64 10.87
C TYR A 393 -7.40 -7.49 12.14
N GLU A 394 -7.07 -8.25 13.18
CA GLU A 394 -7.84 -8.34 14.44
C GLU A 394 -8.12 -6.98 15.10
N TRP A 395 -7.19 -6.01 14.98
CA TRP A 395 -7.35 -4.67 15.56
C TRP A 395 -8.32 -3.79 14.75
N PHE A 396 -8.55 -4.13 13.48
CA PHE A 396 -9.21 -3.26 12.51
C PHE A 396 -10.57 -3.78 12.07
N LEU A 397 -10.74 -5.10 11.93
CA LEU A 397 -11.97 -5.71 11.45
C LEU A 397 -12.90 -6.16 12.61
N PRO A 398 -14.20 -6.35 12.35
CA PRO A 398 -15.12 -6.85 13.37
C PRO A 398 -14.73 -8.25 13.87
N GLY A 399 -14.84 -8.48 15.19
CA GLY A 399 -14.52 -9.78 15.80
C GLY A 399 -15.49 -10.91 15.47
N GLN A 400 -16.66 -10.60 14.89
CA GLN A 400 -17.63 -11.58 14.39
C GLN A 400 -17.60 -11.56 12.85
N PRO A 401 -16.91 -12.51 12.18
CA PRO A 401 -16.77 -12.59 10.73
C PRO A 401 -18.09 -12.42 9.94
N GLU A 402 -19.12 -13.12 10.38
CA GLU A 402 -20.44 -13.19 9.73
C GLU A 402 -21.18 -11.86 9.82
N SER A 403 -20.77 -10.96 10.71
CA SER A 403 -21.39 -9.63 10.83
C SER A 403 -21.04 -8.68 9.68
N TYR A 404 -20.00 -8.97 8.90
CA TYR A 404 -19.50 -8.06 7.85
C TYR A 404 -19.05 -8.75 6.56
N SER A 405 -19.02 -10.07 6.52
CA SER A 405 -18.47 -10.83 5.40
C SER A 405 -19.16 -12.17 5.20
N VAL A 406 -19.06 -12.71 3.99
CA VAL A 406 -19.51 -14.07 3.67
C VAL A 406 -18.29 -14.95 3.46
N TYR A 407 -18.28 -16.13 4.06
CA TYR A 407 -17.27 -17.14 3.80
C TYR A 407 -17.83 -18.27 2.93
N ILE A 408 -17.15 -18.58 1.83
CA ILE A 408 -17.45 -19.74 0.97
C ILE A 408 -16.16 -20.52 0.79
N ASP A 409 -16.10 -21.75 1.32
CA ASP A 409 -14.87 -22.57 1.21
C ASP A 409 -14.47 -22.76 -0.26
N LYS A 410 -13.19 -22.49 -0.57
CA LYS A 410 -12.67 -22.63 -1.95
C LYS A 410 -12.93 -24.03 -2.53
N ASN A 411 -12.89 -25.07 -1.71
CA ASN A 411 -13.04 -26.46 -2.13
C ASN A 411 -14.49 -26.72 -2.51
N ASP A 412 -15.46 -26.15 -1.79
CA ASP A 412 -16.86 -26.23 -2.19
C ASP A 412 -17.08 -25.60 -3.57
N VAL A 413 -16.48 -24.42 -3.81
CA VAL A 413 -16.58 -23.73 -5.11
C VAL A 413 -15.91 -24.57 -6.22
N LEU A 414 -14.75 -25.17 -5.94
CA LEU A 414 -14.08 -26.10 -6.85
C LEU A 414 -14.93 -27.35 -7.14
N ASN A 415 -15.72 -27.80 -6.17
CA ASN A 415 -16.65 -28.91 -6.29
C ASN A 415 -18.02 -28.51 -6.87
N GLY A 416 -18.15 -27.30 -7.43
CA GLY A 416 -19.34 -26.86 -8.17
C GLY A 416 -20.37 -26.09 -7.34
N LYS A 417 -20.08 -25.69 -6.10
CA LYS A 417 -20.97 -24.83 -5.32
C LYS A 417 -21.19 -23.49 -6.04
N SER A 418 -22.45 -23.13 -6.22
CA SER A 418 -22.87 -21.88 -6.85
C SER A 418 -22.67 -20.71 -5.89
N ILE A 419 -21.76 -19.78 -6.22
CA ILE A 419 -21.57 -18.56 -5.44
C ILE A 419 -22.84 -17.72 -5.45
N LYS A 420 -23.46 -17.56 -6.63
CA LYS A 420 -24.74 -16.85 -6.76
C LYS A 420 -25.80 -17.42 -5.82
N GLY A 421 -25.98 -18.75 -5.82
CA GLY A 421 -27.00 -19.40 -4.99
C GLY A 421 -26.76 -19.22 -3.49
N VAL A 422 -25.49 -19.19 -3.05
CA VAL A 422 -25.14 -18.87 -1.65
C VAL A 422 -25.48 -17.41 -1.34
N LEU A 423 -25.16 -16.47 -2.22
CA LEU A 423 -25.41 -15.05 -1.96
C LEU A 423 -26.91 -14.70 -2.02
N GLU A 424 -27.70 -15.41 -2.84
CA GLU A 424 -29.16 -15.25 -2.91
C GLU A 424 -29.88 -15.81 -1.67
N SER A 425 -29.24 -16.68 -0.88
CA SER A 425 -29.87 -17.18 0.35
C SER A 425 -29.91 -16.15 1.48
N PHE A 426 -29.14 -15.07 1.38
CA PHE A 426 -29.14 -13.99 2.38
C PHE A 426 -30.36 -13.10 2.20
N GLY A 427 -31.11 -12.89 3.29
CA GLY A 427 -32.26 -11.99 3.29
C GLY A 427 -31.84 -10.53 3.15
N LYS A 428 -32.69 -9.68 2.56
CA LYS A 428 -32.40 -8.24 2.39
C LYS A 428 -32.02 -7.54 3.70
N ASP A 429 -32.67 -7.88 4.80
CA ASP A 429 -32.37 -7.32 6.12
C ASP A 429 -31.02 -7.78 6.68
N GLU A 430 -30.60 -9.02 6.37
CA GLU A 430 -29.29 -9.53 6.74
C GLU A 430 -28.19 -8.81 5.97
N VAL A 431 -28.34 -8.70 4.64
CA VAL A 431 -27.44 -7.92 3.77
C VAL A 431 -27.33 -6.47 4.24
N ARG A 432 -28.46 -5.84 4.58
CA ARG A 432 -28.48 -4.46 5.10
C ARG A 432 -27.69 -4.33 6.41
N LYS A 433 -27.83 -5.27 7.35
CA LYS A 433 -27.08 -5.27 8.62
C LYS A 433 -25.58 -5.48 8.39
N MET A 434 -25.22 -6.41 7.50
CA MET A 434 -23.82 -6.65 7.15
C MET A 434 -23.17 -5.43 6.51
N ARG A 435 -23.88 -4.79 5.57
CA ARG A 435 -23.44 -3.54 4.94
C ARG A 435 -23.28 -2.42 5.96
N GLU A 436 -24.22 -2.24 6.88
CA GLU A 436 -24.08 -1.21 7.93
C GLU A 436 -22.85 -1.48 8.81
N LYS A 437 -22.55 -2.75 9.11
CA LYS A 437 -21.32 -3.12 9.84
C LYS A 437 -20.07 -2.73 9.06
N VAL A 438 -20.02 -3.01 7.75
CA VAL A 438 -18.93 -2.58 6.86
C VAL A 438 -18.76 -1.06 6.88
N ILE A 439 -19.85 -0.31 6.73
CA ILE A 439 -19.86 1.16 6.70
C ILE A 439 -19.38 1.74 8.04
N GLN A 440 -19.84 1.21 9.17
CA GLN A 440 -19.41 1.60 10.51
C GLN A 440 -17.89 1.48 10.69
N TYR A 441 -17.27 0.51 10.03
CA TYR A 441 -15.84 0.20 10.16
C TYR A 441 -14.94 0.99 9.21
N ILE A 442 -15.48 1.74 8.24
CA ILE A 442 -14.72 2.59 7.31
C ILE A 442 -13.63 3.44 7.99
N PRO A 443 -13.89 4.23 9.05
CA PRO A 443 -12.84 5.03 9.69
C PRO A 443 -11.64 4.19 10.13
N ARG A 444 -11.88 2.94 10.57
CA ARG A 444 -10.86 2.04 11.09
C ARG A 444 -9.95 1.44 10.01
N ILE A 445 -10.29 1.60 8.72
CA ILE A 445 -9.57 1.00 7.59
C ILE A 445 -9.07 2.03 6.57
N VAL A 446 -9.16 3.33 6.91
CA VAL A 446 -8.64 4.43 6.10
C VAL A 446 -7.55 5.17 6.87
N TYR A 447 -6.76 5.96 6.14
CA TYR A 447 -5.71 6.79 6.71
C TYR A 447 -6.04 8.25 6.42
N ALA A 448 -6.18 9.09 7.45
CA ALA A 448 -6.46 10.50 7.29
C ALA A 448 -5.32 11.24 6.61
N LYS A 449 -5.68 12.25 5.79
CA LYS A 449 -4.72 13.12 5.10
C LYS A 449 -3.97 14.07 6.06
N PRO A 450 -4.61 14.75 7.02
CA PRO A 450 -3.92 15.59 7.99
C PRO A 450 -2.97 14.74 8.83
N HIS A 451 -1.73 15.21 9.01
CA HIS A 451 -0.74 14.41 9.74
C HIS A 451 -1.11 14.22 11.22
N GLN A 452 -1.92 15.11 11.78
CA GLN A 452 -2.43 15.03 13.16
C GLN A 452 -3.61 14.04 13.31
N GLY A 453 -4.11 13.45 12.22
CA GLY A 453 -5.30 12.58 12.22
C GLY A 453 -6.63 13.34 12.23
N LEU A 454 -7.72 12.65 12.56
CA LEU A 454 -9.07 13.22 12.63
C LEU A 454 -9.44 13.53 14.08
N LYS A 455 -9.79 14.79 14.37
CA LYS A 455 -10.19 15.17 15.74
C LYS A 455 -11.43 14.39 16.18
N GLY A 456 -11.33 13.67 17.31
CA GLY A 456 -12.45 12.92 17.89
C GLY A 456 -12.78 11.61 17.17
N MET A 457 -12.02 11.21 16.15
CA MET A 457 -12.24 9.97 15.39
C MET A 457 -10.90 9.28 15.12
N LYS A 458 -10.77 8.03 15.55
CA LYS A 458 -9.55 7.24 15.33
C LYS A 458 -9.58 6.58 13.97
N ASP A 459 -8.50 6.71 13.22
CA ASP A 459 -8.33 6.03 11.94
C ASP A 459 -7.41 4.79 12.06
N ALA A 460 -7.07 4.16 10.93
CA ALA A 460 -6.21 2.98 10.93
C ALA A 460 -4.83 3.25 11.53
N PHE A 461 -4.27 4.44 11.39
CA PHE A 461 -2.99 4.78 12.02
C PHE A 461 -3.14 4.86 13.54
N ASP A 462 -4.15 5.60 14.04
CA ASP A 462 -4.38 5.75 15.48
C ASP A 462 -4.56 4.39 16.16
N LEU A 463 -5.36 3.50 15.57
CA LEU A 463 -5.61 2.15 16.10
C LEU A 463 -4.34 1.28 16.10
N ALA A 464 -3.51 1.38 15.07
CA ALA A 464 -2.25 0.63 14.99
C ALA A 464 -1.28 1.06 16.10
N VAL A 465 -1.09 2.37 16.27
CA VAL A 465 -0.14 2.90 17.27
C VAL A 465 -0.62 2.64 18.69
N GLU A 466 -1.92 2.84 18.96
CA GLU A 466 -2.49 2.49 20.26
C GLU A 466 -2.41 0.99 20.55
N GLY A 467 -2.63 0.14 19.55
CA GLY A 467 -2.49 -1.31 19.68
C GLY A 467 -1.06 -1.73 20.04
N VAL A 468 -0.05 -1.12 19.41
CA VAL A 468 1.37 -1.33 19.76
C VAL A 468 1.66 -0.89 21.18
N LEU A 469 1.25 0.32 21.55
CA LEU A 469 1.49 0.88 22.87
C LEU A 469 0.83 0.05 23.98
N ASN A 470 -0.42 -0.38 23.78
CA ASN A 470 -1.13 -1.23 24.73
C ASN A 470 -0.45 -2.60 24.85
N ARG A 471 0.03 -3.18 23.74
CA ARG A 471 0.79 -4.44 23.76
C ARG A 471 2.07 -4.32 24.59
N ILE A 472 2.83 -3.24 24.40
CA ILE A 472 4.07 -3.00 25.15
C ILE A 472 3.76 -2.86 26.64
N LYS A 473 2.72 -2.10 27.00
CA LYS A 473 2.26 -1.99 28.40
C LYS A 473 1.82 -3.32 29.00
N ASP A 474 1.15 -4.18 28.22
CA ASP A 474 0.76 -5.51 28.68
C ASP A 474 1.98 -6.42 28.89
N GLN A 475 3.05 -6.27 28.10
CA GLN A 475 4.32 -6.98 28.25
C GLN A 475 5.11 -6.57 29.49
N GLU A 476 4.96 -5.33 29.96
CA GLU A 476 5.56 -4.84 31.20
C GLU A 476 4.92 -5.42 32.47
N ARG A 477 3.70 -5.96 32.36
CA ARG A 477 3.00 -6.52 33.53
C ARG A 477 3.63 -7.83 33.98
N GLU A 478 3.80 -7.97 35.30
CA GLU A 478 4.33 -9.18 35.90
C GLU A 478 3.56 -10.44 35.45
N GLY A 479 4.29 -11.45 35.00
CA GLY A 479 3.72 -12.74 34.59
C GLY A 479 3.37 -12.87 33.11
N PHE A 480 3.59 -11.85 32.28
CA PHE A 480 3.43 -11.96 30.83
C PHE A 480 4.46 -12.97 30.27
N LYS A 481 3.98 -14.06 29.65
CA LYS A 481 4.81 -15.07 28.96
C LYS A 481 4.38 -15.15 27.50
N TRP A 482 5.36 -15.09 26.60
CA TRP A 482 5.19 -15.23 25.15
C TRP A 482 5.00 -16.68 24.71
#